data_AF-A0A087BIF3-F1
#
_entry.id   AF-A0A087BIF3-F1
#
_cell.length_a   1.000
_cell.length_b   1.000
_cell.length_c   1.000
_cell.angle_alpha   90.00
_cell.angle_beta   90.00
_cell.angle_gamma   90.00
#
_symmetry.space_group_name_H-M   'P 1'
#
loop_
_entity.id
_entity.type
_entity.pdbx_description
1 polymer ?
#
loop_
_entity_poly.entity_id
_entity_poly.type
_entity_poly.pdbx_seq_one_letter_code
_entity_poly.pdbx_strand_id
1 'polypeptide(L)'
;MDKFRRGFGNLPPRWDAEYPWRLYYVDLYFTDTFQYAKLYTMRDSVERILANLGEVIWDEPEADKKNRHLWVRHDVDFASDMTEAYQWMTDGLLAMRNVYELLG
;
A
#
# COMPACT_ATOMS: atom_id res chain seq x y z
N MET A 1 -4.23 -27.31 -14.80
CA MET A 1 -2.83 -27.37 -14.35
C MET A 1 -2.67 -26.31 -13.27
N ASP A 2 -2.53 -26.78 -12.03
CA ASP A 2 -2.61 -26.01 -10.78
C ASP A 2 -1.19 -25.70 -10.29
N LYS A 3 -0.77 -24.42 -10.28
CA LYS A 3 0.58 -24.01 -9.82
C LYS A 3 0.71 -22.64 -9.12
N PHE A 4 -0.38 -21.96 -8.75
CA PHE A 4 -0.27 -20.66 -8.04
C PHE A 4 -0.87 -20.65 -6.62
N ARG A 5 -1.30 -21.80 -6.10
CA ARG A 5 -1.69 -21.95 -4.69
C ARG A 5 -0.49 -22.37 -3.84
N ARG A 6 0.36 -21.43 -3.47
CA ARG A 6 1.25 -21.49 -2.28
C ARG A 6 2.08 -20.20 -2.25
N GLY A 7 1.59 -19.16 -1.55
CA GLY A 7 2.47 -18.05 -1.18
C GLY A 7 1.82 -16.70 -0.84
N PHE A 8 0.68 -16.35 -1.42
CA PHE A 8 0.14 -15.00 -1.25
C PHE A 8 -1.05 -15.02 -0.30
N GLY A 9 -0.78 -14.77 0.99
CA GLY A 9 -1.82 -14.44 1.96
C GLY A 9 -2.52 -13.14 1.56
N ASN A 10 -3.85 -13.16 1.56
CA ASN A 10 -4.77 -12.02 1.49
C ASN A 10 -4.47 -10.98 0.40
N LEU A 11 -4.85 -11.31 -0.85
CA LEU A 11 -4.93 -10.35 -1.94
C LEU A 11 -6.17 -9.44 -1.79
N PRO A 12 -6.07 -8.14 -2.13
CA PRO A 12 -7.17 -7.18 -1.99
C PRO A 12 -8.34 -7.44 -2.95
N PRO A 13 -9.54 -6.88 -2.69
CA PRO A 13 -10.82 -7.35 -3.24
C PRO A 13 -11.04 -7.24 -4.76
N ARG A 14 -10.15 -6.61 -5.53
CA ARG A 14 -10.45 -6.15 -6.90
C ARG A 14 -9.63 -6.81 -8.03
N TRP A 15 -9.33 -8.10 -7.88
CA TRP A 15 -8.64 -8.91 -8.90
C TRP A 15 -9.52 -9.24 -10.14
N ASP A 16 -10.70 -8.63 -10.24
CA ASP A 16 -11.64 -8.62 -11.37
C ASP A 16 -11.38 -7.47 -12.37
N ALA A 17 -10.35 -6.63 -12.16
CA ALA A 17 -9.90 -5.67 -13.16
C ALA A 17 -9.35 -6.41 -14.40
N GLU A 18 -9.76 -5.97 -15.60
CA GLU A 18 -9.36 -6.54 -16.90
C GLU A 18 -7.83 -6.63 -17.07
N TYR A 19 -7.08 -5.81 -16.32
CA TYR A 19 -5.63 -5.73 -16.33
C TYR A 19 -5.04 -5.46 -14.92
N PRO A 20 -4.91 -6.49 -14.05
CA PRO A 20 -4.39 -6.34 -12.68
C PRO A 20 -2.92 -5.87 -12.61
N TRP A 21 -2.15 -6.14 -13.67
CA TRP A 21 -0.75 -5.71 -13.88
C TRP A 21 -0.54 -4.20 -14.13
N ARG A 22 -1.60 -3.38 -14.24
CA ARG A 22 -1.48 -1.91 -14.34
C ARG A 22 -1.50 -1.21 -12.97
N LEU A 23 -1.81 -1.96 -11.91
CA LEU A 23 -1.89 -1.42 -10.56
C LEU A 23 -0.56 -1.63 -9.84
N TYR A 24 0.08 -0.54 -9.43
CA TYR A 24 1.25 -0.58 -8.57
C TYR A 24 0.90 -0.07 -7.19
N TYR A 25 1.64 -0.58 -6.21
CA TYR A 25 1.47 -0.26 -4.82
C TYR A 25 2.81 -0.06 -4.12
N VAL A 26 2.83 0.91 -3.22
CA VAL A 26 3.84 1.03 -2.16
C VAL A 26 3.12 0.76 -0.85
N ASP A 27 3.75 0.01 0.05
CA ASP A 27 3.12 -0.42 1.30
C ASP A 27 4.05 -0.36 2.51
N LEU A 28 3.43 -0.33 3.69
CA LEU A 28 4.07 -0.53 4.98
C LEU A 28 3.43 -1.73 5.66
N TYR A 29 4.28 -2.67 6.04
CA TYR A 29 3.91 -3.92 6.70
C TYR A 29 4.22 -3.85 8.19
N PHE A 30 3.18 -4.02 9.03
CA PHE A 30 3.33 -3.99 10.48
C PHE A 30 3.06 -5.37 11.08
N THR A 31 4.10 -5.92 11.72
CA THR A 31 3.99 -7.08 12.62
C THR A 31 3.63 -6.67 14.04
N ASP A 32 4.01 -5.45 14.45
CA ASP A 32 3.65 -4.86 15.73
C ASP A 32 2.31 -4.12 15.63
N THR A 33 1.28 -4.71 16.25
CA THR A 33 -0.08 -4.16 16.25
C THR A 33 -0.18 -2.86 17.03
N PHE A 34 0.69 -2.60 18.02
CA PHE A 34 0.68 -1.35 18.77
C PHE A 34 1.21 -0.19 17.93
N GLN A 35 2.28 -0.43 17.16
CA GLN A 35 2.79 0.58 16.21
C GLN A 35 1.75 0.90 15.14
N TYR A 36 1.09 -0.12 14.59
CA TYR A 36 0.02 0.10 13.63
C TYR A 36 -1.15 0.89 14.22
N ALA A 37 -1.62 0.53 15.42
CA ALA A 37 -2.71 1.24 16.09
C ALA A 37 -2.33 2.70 16.35
N LYS A 38 -1.10 2.98 16.78
CA LYS A 38 -0.57 4.34 16.93
C LYS A 38 -0.57 5.09 15.59
N LEU A 39 -0.15 4.46 14.50
CA LEU A 39 -0.20 5.08 13.17
C LEU A 39 -1.64 5.38 12.75
N TYR A 40 -2.56 4.45 13.01
CA TYR A 40 -3.97 4.56 12.65
C TYR A 40 -4.67 5.70 13.40
N THR A 41 -4.27 6.04 14.63
CA THR A 41 -4.81 7.25 15.31
C THR A 41 -4.37 8.56 14.63
N MET A 42 -3.33 8.51 13.80
CA MET A 42 -2.82 9.64 13.01
C MET A 42 -3.27 9.58 11.54
N ARG A 43 -4.32 8.81 11.24
CA ARG A 43 -4.82 8.53 9.88
C ARG A 43 -4.95 9.78 9.00
N ASP A 44 -5.55 10.86 9.51
CA ASP A 44 -5.71 12.10 8.74
C ASP A 44 -4.37 12.72 8.30
N SER A 45 -3.35 12.65 9.16
CA SER A 45 -2.01 13.15 8.85
C SER A 45 -1.31 12.24 7.85
N VAL A 46 -1.47 10.93 7.99
CA VAL A 46 -0.91 9.95 7.05
C VAL A 46 -1.55 10.06 5.67
N GLU A 47 -2.87 10.12 5.60
CA GLU A 47 -3.59 10.31 4.33
C GLU A 47 -3.24 11.64 3.67
N ARG A 48 -3.01 12.70 4.45
CA ARG A 48 -2.52 13.98 3.91
C ARG A 48 -1.13 13.88 3.29
N ILE A 49 -0.20 13.14 3.91
CA ILE A 49 1.14 12.91 3.35
C ILE A 49 1.06 12.12 2.03
N LEU A 50 0.14 11.16 1.95
CA LEU A 50 0.01 10.24 0.83
C LEU A 50 -0.96 10.72 -0.26
N ALA A 51 -1.69 11.82 -0.04
CA ALA A 51 -2.82 12.26 -0.86
C ALA A 51 -2.51 12.40 -2.36
N ASN A 52 -1.29 12.80 -2.71
CA ASN A 52 -0.89 13.03 -4.11
C ASN A 52 -0.44 11.76 -4.83
N LEU A 53 -0.29 10.64 -4.12
CA LEU A 53 0.24 9.39 -4.69
C LEU A 53 -0.87 8.47 -5.20
N GLY A 54 -2.09 8.57 -4.68
CA GLY A 54 -3.21 7.76 -5.14
C GLY A 54 -4.16 7.40 -4.02
N GLU A 55 -4.84 6.26 -4.20
CA GLU A 55 -5.80 5.79 -3.21
C GLU A 55 -5.07 5.14 -2.03
N VAL A 56 -5.25 5.72 -0.84
CA VAL A 56 -4.71 5.19 0.41
C VAL A 56 -5.67 4.16 0.98
N ILE A 57 -5.18 2.96 1.25
CA ILE A 57 -5.99 1.85 1.75
C ILE A 57 -5.36 1.33 3.04
N TRP A 58 -6.22 1.07 4.01
CA TRP A 58 -5.86 0.61 5.35
C TRP A 58 -6.50 -0.73 5.64
N ASP A 59 -5.80 -1.52 6.43
CA ASP A 59 -6.43 -2.55 7.21
C ASP A 59 -7.17 -1.97 8.42
N GLU A 60 -8.26 -2.61 8.83
CA GLU A 60 -8.84 -2.27 10.12
C GLU A 60 -7.94 -2.75 11.27
N PRO A 61 -7.77 -1.96 12.34
CA PRO A 61 -6.95 -2.34 13.49
C PRO A 61 -7.36 -3.69 14.10
N GLU A 62 -8.66 -4.00 14.09
CA GLU A 62 -9.23 -5.23 14.64
C GLU A 62 -9.34 -6.38 13.63
N ALA A 63 -8.77 -6.25 12.43
CA ALA A 63 -8.85 -7.30 11.41
C ALA A 63 -8.27 -8.63 11.92
N ASP A 64 -8.97 -9.74 11.68
CA ASP A 64 -8.52 -11.08 12.09
C ASP A 64 -7.39 -11.60 11.17
N LYS A 65 -6.21 -11.01 11.33
CA LYS A 65 -4.98 -11.39 10.64
C LYS A 65 -3.76 -11.02 11.49
N LYS A 66 -2.65 -11.72 11.26
CA LYS A 66 -1.43 -11.56 12.08
C LYS A 66 -0.72 -10.22 11.90
N ASN A 67 -0.98 -9.52 10.79
CA ASN A 67 -0.26 -8.32 10.41
C ASN A 67 -1.22 -7.27 9.89
N ARG A 68 -0.77 -6.01 9.87
CA ARG A 68 -1.55 -4.88 9.40
C ARG A 68 -0.81 -4.15 8.30
N HIS A 69 -1.58 -3.64 7.37
CA HIS A 69 -1.10 -3.04 6.14
C HIS A 69 -1.67 -1.64 5.96
N LEU A 70 -0.81 -0.77 5.46
CA LEU A 70 -1.15 0.51 4.86
C LEU A 70 -0.53 0.49 3.47
N TRP A 71 -1.31 0.74 2.44
CA TRP A 71 -0.78 0.80 1.08
C TRP A 71 -1.42 1.91 0.28
N VAL A 72 -0.66 2.45 -0.67
CA VAL A 72 -1.18 3.39 -1.67
C VAL A 72 -1.21 2.68 -3.00
N ARG A 73 -2.33 2.80 -3.70
CA ARG A 73 -2.54 2.23 -5.03
C ARG A 73 -2.59 3.34 -6.07
N HIS A 74 -1.90 3.11 -7.19
CA HIS A 74 -1.96 3.96 -8.38
C HIS A 74 -2.07 3.13 -9.65
N ASP A 75 -2.77 3.65 -10.65
CA ASP A 75 -2.88 3.07 -11.98
C ASP A 75 -1.75 3.65 -12.84
N VAL A 76 -0.77 2.83 -13.18
CA VAL A 76 0.38 3.23 -13.99
C VAL A 76 0.27 2.53 -15.34
N ASP A 77 0.28 3.31 -16.43
CA ASP A 77 0.26 2.78 -17.78
C ASP A 77 1.67 2.41 -18.28
N PHE A 78 2.08 1.15 -18.06
CA PHE A 78 3.36 0.59 -18.55
C PHE A 78 3.48 0.49 -20.07
N ALA A 79 2.41 0.72 -20.83
CA ALA A 79 2.53 0.82 -22.29
C ALA A 79 3.16 2.16 -22.72
N SER A 80 3.31 3.10 -21.79
CA SER A 80 3.89 4.43 -21.97
C SER A 80 5.24 4.58 -21.25
N ASP A 81 5.79 5.78 -21.22
CA ASP A 81 7.10 6.10 -20.67
C ASP A 81 7.25 5.63 -19.20
N MET A 82 8.19 4.72 -18.95
CA MET A 82 8.49 4.16 -17.63
C MET A 82 8.98 5.21 -16.62
N THR A 83 9.39 6.38 -17.09
CA THR A 83 9.86 7.49 -16.24
C THR A 83 8.84 7.87 -15.18
N GLU A 84 7.55 7.95 -15.54
CA GLU A 84 6.47 8.27 -14.61
C GLU A 84 6.31 7.18 -13.55
N ALA A 85 6.39 5.91 -13.95
CA ALA A 85 6.34 4.77 -13.04
C ALA A 85 7.48 4.80 -12.01
N TYR A 86 8.71 5.06 -12.46
CA TYR A 86 9.88 5.15 -11.59
C TYR A 86 9.83 6.35 -10.65
N GLN A 87 9.36 7.49 -11.13
CA GLN A 87 9.17 8.69 -10.30
C GLN A 87 8.11 8.41 -9.22
N TRP A 88 6.97 7.84 -9.61
CA TRP A 88 5.89 7.50 -8.69
C TRP A 88 6.35 6.54 -7.58
N MET A 89 7.10 5.48 -7.93
CA MET A 89 7.66 4.55 -6.93
C MET A 89 8.64 5.24 -5.99
N THR A 90 9.48 6.13 -6.51
CA THR A 90 10.47 6.87 -5.71
C THR A 90 9.77 7.80 -4.71
N ASP A 91 8.81 8.60 -5.18
CA ASP A 91 8.03 9.50 -4.34
C ASP A 91 7.19 8.72 -3.33
N GLY A 92 6.65 7.58 -3.74
CA GLY A 92 5.90 6.66 -2.88
C GLY A 92 6.74 6.14 -1.71
N LEU A 93 7.96 5.64 -1.98
CA LEU A 93 8.85 5.14 -0.93
C LEU A 93 9.32 6.25 0.01
N LEU A 94 9.59 7.45 -0.51
CA LEU A 94 9.95 8.61 0.32
C LEU A 94 8.80 9.06 1.21
N ALA A 95 7.57 9.08 0.68
CA ALA A 95 6.39 9.40 1.47
C ALA A 95 6.11 8.34 2.54
N MET A 96 6.26 7.05 2.22
CA MET A 96 6.11 5.96 3.19
C MET A 96 7.15 6.05 4.32
N ARG A 97 8.38 6.47 4.00
CA ARG A 97 9.37 6.78 5.02
C ARG A 97 8.91 7.91 5.95
N ASN A 98 8.41 9.02 5.40
CA ASN A 98 7.90 10.14 6.21
C ASN A 98 6.72 9.72 7.10
N VAL A 99 5.86 8.83 6.61
CA VAL A 99 4.76 8.22 7.40
C VAL A 99 5.33 7.39 8.55
N TYR A 100 6.34 6.57 8.29
CA TYR A 100 6.98 5.75 9.33
C TYR A 100 7.67 6.61 10.40
N GLU A 101 8.29 7.73 10.01
CA GLU A 101 8.93 8.69 10.93
C GLU A 101 7.94 9.35 11.93
N LEU A 102 6.63 9.36 11.66
CA LEU A 102 5.61 9.80 12.63
C LEU A 102 5.55 8.92 13.90
N LEU A 103 6.05 7.69 13.82
CA LEU A 103 6.03 6.77 14.94
C LEU A 103 7.09 7.11 16.01
N GLY A 104 8.08 7.94 15.69
CA GLY A 104 9.15 8.35 16.60
C GLY A 104 10.30 7.35 16.66
#